data_AF-A0A2D0HK00-F1
#
_entry.id   AF-A0A2D0HK00-F1
#
_cell.length_a   1.000
_cell.length_b   1.000
_cell.length_c   1.000
_cell.angle_alpha   90.00
_cell.angle_beta   90.00
_cell.angle_gamma   90.00
#
_symmetry.space_group_name_H-M   'P 1'
#
loop_
_entity.id
_entity.type
_entity.pdbx_description
1 polymer ?
#
loop_
_entity_poly.entity_id
_entity_poly.type
_entity_poly.pdbx_seq_one_letter_code
_entity_poly.pdbx_strand_id
1 'polypeptide(L)' 'MRLTVIYIEWQLFLYLAVPLNTYNDFLNKLFIKTIIQRSQINLIVYDVETQEIIRWQI' A
#
# COMPACT_ATOMS: atom_id res chain seq x y z
N MET A 1 -1.50 17.68 41.69
CA MET A 1 -1.75 17.99 40.27
C MET A 1 -1.30 16.80 39.45
N ARG A 2 -2.22 15.99 38.91
CA ARG A 2 -1.88 14.81 38.09
C ARG A 2 -1.78 15.28 36.64
N LEU A 3 -0.60 15.20 36.04
CA LEU A 3 -0.42 15.48 34.62
C LEU A 3 -0.95 14.25 33.85
N THR A 4 -2.06 14.42 33.13
CA THR A 4 -2.61 13.40 32.24
C THR A 4 -1.75 13.34 30.98
N VAL A 5 -1.08 12.22 30.75
CA VAL A 5 -0.38 11.93 29.49
C VAL A 5 -1.43 11.63 28.43
N ILE A 6 -1.45 12.42 27.36
CA ILE A 6 -2.31 12.21 26.19
C ILE A 6 -1.67 11.07 25.38
N TYR A 7 -2.28 9.89 25.39
CA TYR A 7 -1.90 8.79 24.48
C TYR A 7 -2.44 9.13 23.09
N ILE A 8 -1.55 9.51 22.18
CA ILE A 8 -1.87 9.58 20.75
C ILE A 8 -1.69 8.17 20.20
N GLU A 9 -2.78 7.49 19.87
CA GLU A 9 -2.72 6.24 19.11
C GLU A 9 -2.47 6.57 17.64
N TRP A 10 -1.25 6.33 17.17
CA TRP A 10 -0.87 6.50 15.78
C TRP A 10 -1.37 5.29 14.98
N GLN A 11 -2.42 5.47 14.18
CA GLN A 11 -2.84 4.46 13.21
C GLN A 11 -1.96 4.58 11.96
N LEU A 12 -0.89 3.79 11.90
CA LEU A 12 0.02 3.72 10.76
C LEU A 12 -0.46 2.66 9.77
N PHE A 13 -0.82 3.07 8.55
CA PHE A 13 -1.15 2.15 7.47
C PHE A 13 0.11 1.84 6.66
N LEU A 14 0.46 0.55 6.58
CA LEU A 14 1.55 0.07 5.74
C LEU A 14 1.05 -0.14 4.31
N TYR A 15 1.76 0.43 3.35
CA TYR A 15 1.54 0.25 1.93
C TYR A 15 2.81 -0.25 1.25
N LEU A 16 2.66 -1.21 0.34
CA LEU A 16 3.72 -1.59 -0.57
C LEU A 16 3.61 -0.73 -1.84
N ALA A 17 4.59 0.16 -2.03
CA ALA A 17 4.70 0.97 -3.23
C ALA A 17 5.28 0.12 -4.38
N VAL A 18 4.60 0.11 -5.53
CA VAL A 18 5.00 -0.65 -6.72
C VAL A 18 4.91 0.22 -7.98
N PRO A 19 5.90 0.13 -8.88
CA PRO A 19 5.82 0.75 -10.20
C PRO A 19 4.64 0.23 -11.02
N LEU A 20 4.06 1.08 -11.88
CA LEU A 20 2.95 0.75 -12.77
C LEU A 20 3.26 -0.43 -13.70
N ASN A 21 4.47 -0.48 -14.28
CA ASN A 21 4.90 -1.62 -15.10
C ASN A 21 4.93 -2.93 -14.31
N THR A 22 5.45 -2.92 -13.09
CA THR A 22 5.52 -4.07 -12.20
C THR A 22 4.13 -4.55 -11.79
N TYR A 23 3.22 -3.60 -11.52
CA TYR A 23 1.83 -3.91 -11.25
C TYR A 23 1.16 -4.62 -12.44
N ASN A 24 1.35 -4.08 -13.64
CA ASN A 24 0.73 -4.59 -14.86
C ASN A 24 1.29 -5.95 -15.29
N ASP A 25 2.60 -6.14 -15.20
CA ASP A 25 3.28 -7.32 -15.76
C ASP A 25 3.34 -8.50 -14.77
N PHE A 26 3.52 -8.21 -13.48
CA PHE A 26 3.73 -9.23 -12.45
C PHE A 26 2.55 -9.37 -11.49
N LEU A 27 2.07 -8.29 -10.88
CA LEU A 27 1.06 -8.37 -9.83
C LEU A 27 -0.33 -8.73 -10.37
N ASN A 28 -0.61 -8.44 -11.64
CA ASN A 28 -1.85 -8.86 -12.30
C ASN A 28 -1.89 -10.35 -12.68
N LYS A 29 -0.81 -11.11 -12.51
CA LYS A 29 -0.83 -12.57 -12.72
C LYS A 29 -1.74 -13.22 -11.69
N LEU A 30 -2.61 -14.14 -12.14
CA LEU A 30 -3.69 -14.74 -11.32
C LEU A 30 -3.19 -15.28 -9.96
N PHE A 31 -2.06 -15.97 -9.97
CA PHE A 31 -1.43 -16.50 -8.76
C PHE A 31 -1.03 -15.40 -7.77
N ILE A 32 -0.31 -14.38 -8.25
CA ILE A 32 0.17 -13.27 -7.42
C ILE A 32 -1.00 -12.44 -6.89
N LYS A 33 -1.98 -12.12 -7.74
CA LYS A 33 -3.21 -11.42 -7.35
C LYS A 33 -3.95 -12.16 -6.23
N THR A 34 -4.02 -13.48 -6.31
CA THR A 34 -4.65 -14.32 -5.27
C THR A 34 -3.90 -14.22 -3.95
N ILE A 35 -2.57 -14.19 -3.96
CA ILE A 35 -1.76 -14.04 -2.74
C ILE A 35 -1.96 -12.65 -2.13
N ILE A 36 -1.88 -11.59 -2.94
CA ILE A 36 -2.08 -10.20 -2.48
C ILE A 36 -3.43 -10.05 -1.76
N GLN A 37 -4.50 -10.59 -2.35
CA GLN A 37 -5.84 -10.54 -1.76
C GLN A 37 -5.92 -11.30 -0.43
N ARG A 38 -5.33 -12.51 -0.35
CA ARG A 38 -5.34 -13.31 0.88
C ARG A 38 -4.50 -12.69 2.00
N SER A 39 -3.41 -12.02 1.64
CA SER A 39 -2.47 -11.41 2.58
C SER A 39 -2.86 -9.99 3.01
N GLN A 40 -3.96 -9.43 2.49
CA GLN A 40 -4.47 -8.09 2.84
C GLN A 40 -3.40 -7.00 2.70
N ILE A 41 -2.57 -7.09 1.66
CA ILE A 41 -1.51 -6.13 1.41
C ILE A 41 -2.12 -4.90 0.73
N ASN A 42 -2.02 -3.75 1.38
CA ASN A 42 -2.36 -2.48 0.74
C ASN A 42 -1.27 -2.10 -0.26
N LEU A 43 -1.66 -1.72 -1.47
CA LEU A 43 -0.74 -1.31 -2.54
C LEU A 43 -0.90 0.16 -2.89
N ILE A 44 0.22 0.80 -3.21
CA ILE A 44 0.27 2.07 -3.91
C ILE A 44 0.95 1.81 -5.24
N VAL A 45 0.26 2.08 -6.34
CA VAL A 45 0.84 1.99 -7.68
C VAL A 45 1.23 3.39 -8.12
N TYR A 46 2.50 3.56 -8.50
CA TYR A 46 3.01 4.83 -8.99
C TYR A 46 3.59 4.68 -10.39
N ASP A 47 3.51 5.74 -11.19
CA ASP A 47 4.19 5.82 -12.47
C ASP A 47 5.58 6.41 -12.24
N VAL A 48 6.62 5.71 -12.75
CA VAL A 48 8.02 6.12 -12.56
C VAL A 48 8.35 7.33 -13.44
N GLU A 49 7.74 7.43 -14.62
CA GLU A 49 8.01 8.47 -15.61
C GLU A 49 7.36 9.78 -15.20
N THR A 50 6.10 9.74 -14.75
CA THR A 50 5.38 10.95 -14.33
C THR A 50 5.56 11.29 -12.85
N GLN A 51 6.11 10.37 -12.06
CA GLN A 51 6.28 10.49 -10.59
C GLN A 51 4.95 10.66 -9.84
N GLU A 52 3.87 10.13 -10.39
CA GLU A 52 2.52 10.27 -9.82
C GLU A 52 2.02 8.97 -9.21
N ILE A 53 1.19 9.09 -8.18
CA ILE A 53 0.43 7.96 -7.67
C ILE A 53 -0.79 7.73 -8.57
N ILE A 54 -0.83 6.57 -9.21
CA ILE A 54 -1.87 6.20 -10.16
C ILE A 54 -3.03 5.48 -9.47
N ARG A 55 -2.74 4.72 -8.40
CA ARG A 55 -3.76 3.93 -7.71
C ARG A 55 -3.41 3.65 -6.24
N TRP A 56 -4.44 3.72 -5.41
CA TRP A 56 -4.47 3.13 -4.07
C TRP A 56 -5.33 1.86 -4.13
N GLN A 57 -4.81 0.75 -3.61
CA GLN A 57 -5.57 -0.50 -3.46
C GLN A 57 -5.50 -0.92 -1.99
N ILE A 58 -6.66 -0.91 -1.34
CA ILE A 58 -6.88 -1.20 0.08
C ILE A 58 -7.67 -2.51 0.17
#